data_AF-A0A319CK91-F1
#
_entry.id   AF-A0A319CK91-F1
#
_cell.length_a   1.000
_cell.length_b   1.000
_cell.length_c   1.000
_cell.angle_alpha   90.00
_cell.angle_beta   90.00
_cell.angle_gamma   90.00
#
_symmetry.space_group_name_H-M   'P 1'
#
loop_
_entity.id
_entity.type
_entity.pdbx_description
1 polymer ?
#
loop_
_entity_poly.entity_id
_entity_poly.type
_entity_poly.pdbx_seq_one_letter_code
_entity_poly.pdbx_strand_id
1 'polypeptide(L)'
;MGVLDPSYSLFVSTTRTALLCFKVCNKVAIVSGDPMCAVEEFGAVLAEFQTWRQRQRLGIAFMGASERMVEYAQQHHHHHQDPTTKWTILEFGRERVLNPTTNPVLLEQEGKRIILQNKQLLHPDKGGITLDIYVAPPQPSSPSTPEDQTLQSQLSDIYKTWCHHRNTSDKQKQTQAFITTYTPFPQSQTQMLYIYTLSPHTGTPNSLAALRYLGTTHGYHLDPCIAAPGSPKGISDLLVFAAMALLRQMGCNYLSLGFEPYAQLGRVEGFASPLVEKLVRRAYRFAFARLPVQGKRAYHDKFRPDEGLERGVFLVFVGEDSRGRQVVGVAHLANIRIRRVLWG
;
A
#
# COMPACT_ATOMS: atom_id res chain seq x y z
N MET A 1 5.62 2.65 0.08
CA MET A 1 5.60 1.27 0.64
C MET A 1 6.91 0.53 0.36
N GLY A 2 7.40 0.45 -0.89
CA GLY A 2 8.61 -0.31 -1.21
C GLY A 2 9.90 0.14 -0.51
N VAL A 3 10.06 1.43 -0.16
CA VAL A 3 11.30 1.95 0.45
C VAL A 3 11.63 1.31 1.82
N LEU A 4 10.63 0.82 2.56
CA LEU A 4 10.83 0.16 3.85
C LEU A 4 10.96 -1.36 3.76
N ASP A 5 10.84 -1.90 2.55
CA ASP A 5 11.04 -3.32 2.27
C ASP A 5 12.45 -3.50 1.68
N PRO A 6 13.38 -4.17 2.39
CA PRO A 6 14.77 -4.31 1.97
C PRO A 6 14.94 -5.12 0.66
N SER A 7 13.89 -5.79 0.18
CA SER A 7 13.91 -6.49 -1.10
C SER A 7 13.74 -5.58 -2.32
N TYR A 8 13.45 -4.29 -2.11
CA TYR A 8 13.41 -3.27 -3.15
C TYR A 8 14.77 -2.59 -3.30
N SER A 9 15.11 -2.27 -4.54
CA SER A 9 16.27 -1.46 -4.90
C SER A 9 15.84 -0.02 -5.16
N LEU A 10 16.78 0.89 -4.95
CA LEU A 10 16.62 2.30 -5.23
C LEU A 10 17.54 2.70 -6.40
N PHE A 11 17.00 3.42 -7.36
CA PHE A 11 17.78 4.11 -8.39
C PHE A 11 17.66 5.61 -8.15
N VAL A 12 18.81 6.27 -7.93
CA VAL A 12 18.89 7.71 -7.71
C VAL A 12 19.43 8.34 -9.00
N SER A 13 18.80 9.42 -9.47
CA SER A 13 19.29 10.16 -10.64
C SER A 13 20.69 10.72 -10.37
N THR A 14 21.42 11.02 -11.44
CA THR A 14 22.76 11.62 -11.36
C THR A 14 22.75 12.95 -10.59
N THR A 15 21.69 13.74 -10.76
CA THR A 15 21.43 15.01 -10.06
C THR A 15 21.02 14.83 -8.59
N ARG A 16 20.67 13.61 -8.17
CA ARG A 16 20.09 13.29 -6.86
C ARG A 16 18.79 14.03 -6.54
N THR A 17 18.06 14.45 -7.56
CA THR A 17 16.74 15.09 -7.42
C THR A 17 15.58 14.12 -7.66
N ALA A 18 15.84 12.95 -8.24
CA ALA A 18 14.83 11.95 -8.53
C ALA A 18 15.21 10.55 -8.03
N LEU A 19 14.20 9.78 -7.63
CA LEU A 19 14.36 8.43 -7.10
C LEU A 19 13.31 7.48 -7.70
N LEU A 20 13.74 6.28 -8.10
CA LEU A 20 12.85 5.16 -8.42
C LEU A 20 13.02 4.07 -7.38
N CYS A 21 11.91 3.57 -6.83
CA CYS A 21 11.89 2.37 -5.99
C CYS A 21 11.39 1.20 -6.83
N PHE A 22 12.17 0.14 -6.96
CA PHE A 22 11.84 -0.95 -7.88
C PHE A 22 12.29 -2.31 -7.36
N LYS A 23 11.72 -3.38 -7.94
CA LYS A 23 12.17 -4.75 -7.71
C LYS A 23 12.34 -5.46 -9.05
N VAL A 24 13.42 -6.23 -9.18
CA VAL A 24 13.66 -7.02 -10.40
C VAL A 24 12.96 -8.36 -10.29
N CYS A 25 12.02 -8.63 -11.19
CA CYS A 25 11.32 -9.91 -11.29
C CYS A 25 11.23 -10.32 -12.76
N ASN A 26 11.59 -11.57 -13.07
CA ASN A 26 11.49 -12.11 -14.44
C ASN A 26 12.17 -11.24 -15.52
N LYS A 27 13.38 -10.72 -15.24
CA LYS A 27 14.14 -9.79 -16.12
C LYS A 27 13.39 -8.49 -16.43
N VAL A 28 12.53 -8.04 -15.52
CA VAL A 28 11.82 -6.75 -15.59
C VAL A 28 12.08 -6.01 -14.29
N ALA A 29 12.49 -4.75 -14.40
CA ALA A 29 12.50 -3.82 -13.28
C ALA A 29 11.07 -3.27 -13.09
N ILE A 30 10.41 -3.69 -12.01
CA ILE A 30 9.05 -3.27 -11.70
C ILE A 30 9.15 -2.11 -10.71
N VAL A 31 8.88 -0.91 -11.19
CA VAL A 31 8.85 0.32 -10.40
C VAL A 31 7.58 0.34 -9.56
N SER A 32 7.72 0.62 -8.26
CA SER A 32 6.61 0.75 -7.31
C SER A 32 6.16 2.20 -7.24
N GLY A 33 4.95 2.46 -7.75
CA GLY A 33 4.41 3.80 -7.88
C GLY A 33 5.08 4.63 -8.99
N ASP A 34 5.01 5.93 -8.82
CA ASP A 34 5.58 6.93 -9.73
C ASP A 34 7.05 7.19 -9.40
N PRO A 35 7.82 7.78 -10.33
CA PRO A 35 9.07 8.43 -9.97
C PRO A 35 8.89 9.43 -8.82
N MET A 36 9.77 9.39 -7.82
CA MET A 36 9.72 10.31 -6.68
C MET A 36 10.49 11.59 -7.05
N CYS A 37 9.86 12.41 -7.87
CA CYS A 37 10.32 13.73 -8.32
C CYS A 37 9.15 14.54 -8.88
N ALA A 38 9.44 15.74 -9.38
CA ALA A 38 8.46 16.51 -10.14
C ALA A 38 8.15 15.82 -11.48
N VAL A 39 6.94 16.00 -12.03
CA VAL A 39 6.49 15.30 -13.25
C VAL A 39 7.37 15.68 -14.45
N GLU A 40 7.87 16.90 -14.46
CA GLU A 40 8.76 17.45 -15.49
C GLU A 40 10.11 16.71 -15.51
N GLU A 41 10.51 16.09 -14.39
CA GLU A 41 11.75 15.32 -14.28
C GLU A 41 11.57 13.84 -14.64
N PHE A 42 10.34 13.37 -14.89
CA PHE A 42 10.06 11.96 -15.20
C PHE A 42 10.85 11.49 -16.44
N GLY A 43 10.89 12.29 -17.51
CA GLY A 43 11.62 11.94 -18.73
C GLY A 43 13.11 11.74 -18.48
N ALA A 44 13.74 12.66 -17.74
CA ALA A 44 15.17 12.60 -17.45
C ALA A 44 15.53 11.35 -16.61
N VAL A 45 14.82 11.10 -15.51
CA VAL A 45 15.12 9.94 -14.65
C VAL A 45 14.82 8.61 -15.36
N LEU A 46 13.77 8.54 -16.18
CA LEU A 46 13.46 7.34 -16.94
C LEU A 46 14.48 7.06 -18.06
N ALA A 47 15.05 8.09 -18.69
CA ALA A 47 16.13 7.94 -19.67
C ALA A 47 17.44 7.45 -19.02
N GLU A 48 17.82 8.02 -17.87
CA GLU A 48 18.97 7.53 -17.09
C GLU A 48 18.74 6.07 -16.66
N PHE A 49 17.55 5.76 -16.16
CA PHE A 49 17.20 4.41 -15.74
C PHE A 49 17.16 3.43 -16.90
N GLN A 50 16.68 3.84 -18.08
CA GLN A 50 16.72 3.03 -19.31
C GLN A 50 18.17 2.65 -19.67
N THR A 51 19.10 3.61 -19.63
CA THR A 51 20.53 3.35 -19.89
C THR A 51 21.08 2.29 -18.93
N TRP A 52 20.77 2.40 -17.64
CA TRP A 52 21.17 1.41 -16.65
C TRP A 52 20.52 0.03 -16.92
N ARG A 53 19.19 -0.01 -17.14
CA ARG A 53 18.44 -1.24 -17.41
C ARG A 53 18.91 -1.97 -18.65
N GLN A 54 19.25 -1.26 -19.72
CA GLN A 54 19.72 -1.85 -20.97
C GLN A 54 21.04 -2.61 -20.78
N ARG A 55 21.98 -2.07 -19.99
CA ARG A 55 23.22 -2.78 -19.59
C ARG A 55 22.91 -4.07 -18.83
N GLN A 56 21.83 -4.07 -18.05
CA GLN A 56 21.35 -5.22 -17.28
C GLN A 56 20.39 -6.13 -18.06
N ARG A 57 20.04 -5.78 -19.31
CA ARG A 57 19.04 -6.46 -20.15
C ARG A 57 17.68 -6.61 -19.46
N LEU A 58 17.23 -5.56 -18.78
CA LEU A 58 15.97 -5.54 -18.03
C LEU A 58 14.90 -4.75 -18.78
N GLY A 59 13.69 -5.33 -18.87
CA GLY A 59 12.49 -4.57 -19.23
C GLY A 59 12.02 -3.64 -18.11
N ILE A 60 10.96 -2.86 -18.34
CA ILE A 60 10.34 -2.02 -17.31
C ILE A 60 8.82 -2.19 -17.25
N ALA A 61 8.27 -2.09 -16.04
CA ALA A 61 6.85 -1.92 -15.79
C ALA A 61 6.66 -1.07 -14.52
N PHE A 62 5.51 -0.44 -14.38
CA PHE A 62 5.12 0.26 -13.16
C PHE A 62 3.92 -0.43 -12.54
N MET A 63 3.95 -0.56 -11.21
CA MET A 63 2.88 -1.15 -10.43
C MET A 63 2.51 -0.20 -9.30
N GLY A 64 1.23 0.15 -9.23
CA GLY A 64 0.75 1.10 -8.23
C GLY A 64 0.93 2.55 -8.64
N ALA A 65 1.03 2.82 -9.95
CA ALA A 65 1.22 4.16 -10.48
C ALA A 65 -0.03 5.03 -10.29
N SER A 66 0.15 6.35 -10.19
CA SER A 66 -0.94 7.33 -10.08
C SER A 66 -1.36 7.88 -11.44
N GLU A 67 -2.40 8.71 -11.44
CA GLU A 67 -2.87 9.43 -12.64
C GLU A 67 -1.75 10.28 -13.27
N ARG A 68 -0.83 10.84 -12.47
CA ARG A 68 0.30 11.64 -12.99
C ARG A 68 1.17 10.85 -13.97
N MET A 69 1.42 9.57 -13.67
CA MET A 69 2.18 8.69 -14.55
C MET A 69 1.38 8.30 -15.81
N VAL A 70 0.06 8.18 -15.68
CA VAL A 70 -0.85 7.93 -16.81
C VAL A 70 -0.85 9.12 -17.78
N GLU A 71 -0.98 10.34 -17.25
CA GLU A 71 -0.91 11.59 -18.01
C GLU A 71 0.45 11.73 -18.72
N TYR A 72 1.55 11.48 -18.00
CA TYR A 72 2.90 11.46 -18.58
C TYR A 72 3.00 10.46 -19.74
N ALA A 73 2.51 9.23 -19.55
CA ALA A 73 2.54 8.17 -20.55
C ALA A 73 1.74 8.54 -21.81
N GLN A 74 0.60 9.22 -21.64
CA GLN A 74 -0.26 9.67 -22.74
C GLN A 74 0.37 10.80 -23.55
N GLN A 75 0.91 11.82 -22.87
CA GLN A 75 1.61 12.93 -23.53
C GLN A 75 2.78 12.40 -24.39
N HIS A 76 3.55 11.45 -23.85
CA HIS A 76 4.69 10.86 -24.57
C HIS A 76 4.27 9.87 -25.65
N HIS A 77 3.05 9.31 -25.59
CA HIS A 77 2.47 8.54 -26.69
C HIS A 77 2.15 9.42 -27.90
N HIS A 78 1.80 10.69 -27.67
CA HIS A 78 1.40 11.64 -28.73
C HIS A 78 2.58 12.44 -29.31
N HIS A 79 3.65 12.65 -28.55
CA HIS A 79 4.77 13.52 -28.97
C HIS A 79 6.00 12.83 -29.58
N HIS A 80 6.18 11.52 -29.41
CA HIS A 80 7.35 10.83 -29.97
C HIS A 80 7.12 10.26 -31.38
N GLN A 81 8.07 10.57 -32.26
CA GLN A 81 8.24 10.01 -33.61
C GLN A 81 8.71 8.54 -33.63
N ASP A 82 8.81 7.87 -32.48
CA ASP A 82 9.19 6.45 -32.42
C ASP A 82 7.93 5.58 -32.28
N PRO A 83 7.43 4.97 -33.38
CA PRO A 83 6.23 4.13 -33.37
C PRO A 83 6.38 2.84 -32.54
N THR A 84 7.54 2.57 -31.96
CA THR A 84 7.84 1.35 -31.20
C THR A 84 7.51 1.46 -29.71
N THR A 85 7.57 2.64 -29.08
CA THR A 85 7.35 2.78 -27.63
C THR A 85 5.87 2.92 -27.30
N LYS A 86 5.17 1.79 -27.24
CA LYS A 86 3.72 1.76 -26.93
C LYS A 86 3.46 1.48 -25.46
N TRP A 87 2.83 2.42 -24.76
CA TRP A 87 2.40 2.27 -23.38
C TRP A 87 1.07 1.52 -23.30
N THR A 88 0.90 0.64 -22.32
CA THR A 88 -0.36 -0.04 -22.00
C THR A 88 -0.70 0.23 -20.54
N ILE A 89 -1.92 0.70 -20.29
CA ILE A 89 -2.36 1.22 -18.98
C ILE A 89 -3.56 0.41 -18.52
N LEU A 90 -3.50 -0.14 -17.31
CA LEU A 90 -4.59 -0.90 -16.69
C LEU A 90 -4.88 -0.34 -15.30
N GLU A 91 -6.06 0.25 -15.11
CA GLU A 91 -6.56 0.60 -13.79
C GLU A 91 -7.06 -0.67 -13.09
N PHE A 92 -6.34 -1.08 -12.06
CA PHE A 92 -6.61 -2.35 -11.37
C PHE A 92 -7.23 -2.16 -9.99
N GLY A 93 -7.33 -0.93 -9.52
CA GLY A 93 -7.86 -0.62 -8.20
C GLY A 93 -7.87 0.87 -7.91
N ARG A 94 -8.15 1.17 -6.66
CA ARG A 94 -8.23 2.52 -6.12
C ARG A 94 -7.59 2.60 -4.75
N GLU A 95 -7.15 3.79 -4.38
CA GLU A 95 -6.87 4.14 -3.00
C GLU A 95 -8.19 4.40 -2.25
N ARG A 96 -8.36 3.76 -1.09
CA ARG A 96 -9.49 4.03 -0.19
C ARG A 96 -9.04 5.05 0.85
N VAL A 97 -9.70 6.20 0.88
CA VAL A 97 -9.31 7.34 1.72
C VAL A 97 -10.44 7.71 2.66
N LEU A 98 -10.15 7.86 3.95
CA LEU A 98 -11.06 8.44 4.92
C LEU A 98 -10.74 9.93 5.04
N ASN A 99 -11.76 10.76 5.20
CA ASN A 99 -11.62 12.17 5.54
C ASN A 99 -11.92 12.38 7.03
N PRO A 100 -10.91 12.46 7.91
CA PRO A 100 -11.16 12.54 9.36
C PRO A 100 -11.96 13.75 9.81
N THR A 101 -12.00 14.85 9.04
CA THR A 101 -12.73 16.06 9.44
C THR A 101 -14.23 15.98 9.15
N THR A 102 -14.64 15.13 8.22
CA THR A 102 -16.04 14.99 7.77
C THR A 102 -16.60 13.57 7.91
N ASN A 103 -15.79 12.59 8.32
CA ASN A 103 -16.19 11.18 8.32
C ASN A 103 -17.41 10.90 9.23
N PRO A 104 -18.51 10.33 8.70
CA PRO A 104 -19.75 10.14 9.46
C PRO A 104 -19.64 9.08 10.58
N VAL A 105 -18.70 8.13 10.48
CA VAL A 105 -18.45 7.16 11.55
C VAL A 105 -17.76 7.83 12.74
N LEU A 106 -16.75 8.67 12.47
CA LEU A 106 -16.07 9.43 13.51
C LEU A 106 -16.98 10.48 14.14
N LEU A 107 -17.86 11.10 13.36
CA LEU A 107 -18.87 12.06 13.83
C LEU A 107 -20.06 11.40 14.56
N GLU A 108 -20.01 10.09 14.76
CA GLU A 108 -21.06 9.28 15.39
C GLU A 108 -22.45 9.35 14.70
N GLN A 109 -22.48 9.71 13.41
CA GLN A 109 -23.69 9.78 12.59
C GLN A 109 -24.04 8.41 11.99
N GLU A 110 -23.02 7.62 11.67
CA GLU A 110 -23.13 6.26 11.12
C GLU A 110 -22.23 5.26 11.86
N GLY A 111 -22.30 3.98 11.50
CA GLY A 111 -21.36 2.98 12.04
C GLY A 111 -21.61 2.59 13.50
N LYS A 112 -22.86 2.64 13.98
CA LYS A 112 -23.28 2.34 15.38
C LYS A 112 -22.59 1.13 16.00
N ARG A 113 -22.37 0.05 15.23
CA ARG A 113 -21.68 -1.16 15.68
C ARG A 113 -20.23 -0.90 16.06
N ILE A 114 -19.49 -0.15 15.23
CA ILE A 114 -18.09 0.21 15.48
C ILE A 114 -18.01 1.09 16.72
N ILE A 115 -18.88 2.10 16.81
CA ILE A 115 -18.92 3.03 17.94
C ILE A 115 -19.20 2.29 19.25
N LEU A 116 -20.23 1.43 19.27
CA LEU A 116 -20.56 0.65 20.46
C LEU A 116 -19.42 -0.30 20.85
N GLN A 117 -18.80 -0.96 19.88
CA GLN A 117 -17.67 -1.86 20.12
C GLN A 117 -16.47 -1.10 20.69
N ASN A 118 -16.12 0.06 20.13
CA ASN A 118 -15.06 0.91 20.65
C ASN A 118 -15.35 1.36 22.08
N LYS A 119 -16.58 1.82 22.36
CA LYS A 119 -17.02 2.18 23.72
C LYS A 119 -16.91 1.00 24.68
N GLN A 120 -17.28 -0.22 24.26
CA GLN A 120 -17.14 -1.42 25.09
C GLN A 120 -15.68 -1.80 25.35
N LEU A 121 -14.82 -1.74 24.33
CA LEU A 121 -13.39 -2.04 24.46
C LEU A 121 -12.70 -1.07 25.44
N LEU A 122 -13.03 0.22 25.35
CA LEU A 122 -12.44 1.26 26.19
C LEU A 122 -13.07 1.39 27.59
N HIS A 123 -14.24 0.79 27.83
CA HIS A 123 -14.91 0.91 29.12
C HIS A 123 -14.12 0.15 30.20
N PRO A 124 -13.77 0.77 31.35
CA PRO A 124 -12.94 0.16 32.39
C PRO A 124 -13.49 -1.18 32.89
N ASP A 125 -14.78 -1.24 33.19
CA ASP A 125 -15.43 -2.46 33.71
C ASP A 125 -15.82 -3.49 32.64
N LYS A 126 -15.47 -3.26 31.38
CA LYS A 126 -15.78 -4.20 30.28
C LYS A 126 -14.49 -4.63 29.60
N GLY A 127 -14.04 -3.87 28.61
CA GLY A 127 -12.84 -4.19 27.87
C GLY A 127 -11.57 -3.74 28.58
N GLY A 128 -11.60 -2.64 29.32
CA GLY A 128 -10.44 -2.08 30.04
C GLY A 128 -9.24 -1.74 29.16
N ILE A 129 -9.40 -1.74 27.83
CA ILE A 129 -8.31 -1.47 26.89
C ILE A 129 -7.99 0.01 26.94
N THR A 130 -6.70 0.35 27.03
CA THR A 130 -6.23 1.73 26.86
C THR A 130 -5.50 1.88 25.54
N LEU A 131 -5.43 3.12 25.04
CA LEU A 131 -4.75 3.52 23.83
C LEU A 131 -3.61 4.45 24.20
N ASP A 132 -2.51 4.35 23.45
CA ASP A 132 -1.39 5.29 23.59
C ASP A 132 -0.73 5.54 22.22
N ILE A 133 0.05 6.61 22.15
CA ILE A 133 0.71 7.11 20.94
C ILE A 133 2.21 7.13 21.18
N TYR A 134 2.94 6.45 20.30
CA TYR A 134 4.39 6.52 20.25
C TYR A 134 4.85 7.31 19.03
N VAL A 135 5.62 8.37 19.27
CA VAL A 135 6.26 9.18 18.23
C VAL A 135 7.73 8.76 18.16
N ALA A 136 8.15 8.17 17.05
CA ALA A 136 9.56 7.84 16.90
C ALA A 136 10.40 9.12 16.92
N PRO A 137 11.60 9.12 17.55
CA PRO A 137 12.48 10.27 17.55
C PRO A 137 12.75 10.74 16.10
N PRO A 138 12.96 12.05 15.88
CA PRO A 138 13.19 12.59 14.54
C PRO A 138 14.64 12.44 14.06
N GLN A 139 15.58 12.10 14.95
CA GLN A 139 17.01 11.95 14.63
C GLN A 139 17.58 10.65 15.22
N PRO A 140 18.33 9.85 14.43
CA PRO A 140 18.99 8.63 14.92
C PRO A 140 19.99 8.88 16.06
N SER A 141 20.45 10.13 16.21
CA SER A 141 21.39 10.58 17.22
C SER A 141 20.76 10.93 18.57
N SER A 142 19.43 11.00 18.67
CA SER A 142 18.74 11.11 19.96
C SER A 142 18.64 9.71 20.56
N PRO A 143 19.32 9.42 21.69
CA PRO A 143 19.29 8.08 22.26
C PRO A 143 17.87 7.74 22.72
N SER A 144 17.28 6.70 22.11
CA SER A 144 16.06 6.08 22.62
C SER A 144 16.28 5.64 24.06
N THR A 145 15.37 5.98 24.97
CA THR A 145 15.43 5.52 26.35
C THR A 145 15.31 3.98 26.41
N PRO A 146 15.74 3.31 27.49
CA PRO A 146 15.52 1.87 27.65
C PRO A 146 14.03 1.46 27.54
N GLU A 147 13.13 2.34 27.98
CA GLU A 147 11.68 2.16 27.85
C GLU A 147 11.24 2.21 26.38
N ASP A 148 11.73 3.19 25.61
CA ASP A 148 11.47 3.28 24.16
C ASP A 148 11.93 2.02 23.44
N GLN A 149 13.13 1.52 23.76
CA GLN A 149 13.69 0.32 23.14
C GLN A 149 12.82 -0.91 23.45
N THR A 150 12.34 -1.01 24.68
CA THR A 150 11.44 -2.09 25.12
C THR A 150 10.11 -2.02 24.36
N LEU A 151 9.50 -0.83 24.27
CA LEU A 151 8.26 -0.62 23.54
C LEU A 151 8.43 -0.93 22.03
N GLN A 152 9.48 -0.42 21.39
CA GLN A 152 9.77 -0.68 19.99
C GLN A 152 9.95 -2.18 19.72
N SER A 153 10.60 -2.92 20.62
CA SER A 153 10.71 -4.38 20.51
C SER A 153 9.34 -5.05 20.61
N GLN A 154 8.53 -4.70 21.61
CA GLN A 154 7.18 -5.25 21.79
C GLN A 154 6.29 -5.01 20.57
N LEU A 155 6.28 -3.79 20.03
CA LEU A 155 5.50 -3.44 18.83
C LEU A 155 6.02 -4.18 17.58
N SER A 156 7.34 -4.34 17.46
CA SER A 156 7.94 -5.14 16.39
C SER A 156 7.54 -6.61 16.47
N ASP A 157 7.49 -7.16 17.68
CA ASP A 157 7.15 -8.56 17.91
C ASP A 157 5.67 -8.84 17.66
N ILE A 158 4.78 -7.88 17.93
CA ILE A 158 3.36 -7.97 17.50
C ILE A 158 3.28 -8.14 15.98
N TYR A 159 4.03 -7.33 15.22
CA TYR A 159 4.04 -7.43 13.76
C TYR A 159 4.61 -8.76 13.26
N LYS A 160 5.72 -9.23 13.83
CA LYS A 160 6.33 -10.53 13.48
C LYS A 160 5.39 -11.68 13.80
N THR A 161 4.79 -11.70 14.98
CA THR A 161 3.84 -12.74 15.40
C THR A 161 2.60 -12.75 14.52
N TRP A 162 2.05 -11.59 14.20
CA TRP A 162 0.94 -11.47 13.26
C TRP A 162 1.30 -12.02 11.88
N CYS A 163 2.48 -11.65 11.34
CA CYS A 163 2.98 -12.17 10.06
C CYS A 163 3.14 -13.68 10.10
N HIS A 164 3.75 -14.22 11.16
CA HIS A 164 3.96 -15.65 11.32
C HIS A 164 2.64 -16.41 11.39
N HIS A 165 1.72 -16.00 12.27
CA HIS A 165 0.40 -16.61 12.42
C HIS A 165 -0.39 -16.57 11.10
N ARG A 166 -0.34 -15.44 10.39
CA ARG A 166 -0.93 -15.31 9.07
C ARG A 166 -0.35 -16.35 8.10
N ASN A 167 0.98 -16.44 8.00
CA ASN A 167 1.67 -17.31 7.05
C ASN A 167 1.57 -18.82 7.37
N THR A 168 1.37 -19.20 8.63
CA THR A 168 1.32 -20.62 9.06
C THR A 168 -0.10 -21.16 9.26
N SER A 169 -1.13 -20.31 9.27
CA SER A 169 -2.51 -20.75 9.49
C SER A 169 -3.09 -21.58 8.32
N ASP A 170 -3.57 -22.78 8.63
CA ASP A 170 -4.11 -23.77 7.67
C ASP A 170 -5.30 -23.27 6.82
N LYS A 171 -5.99 -22.22 7.28
CA LYS A 171 -7.10 -21.59 6.54
C LYS A 171 -6.66 -20.83 5.28
N GLN A 172 -5.36 -20.76 4.98
CA GLN A 172 -4.80 -19.93 3.91
C GLN A 172 -4.01 -20.71 2.82
N LYS A 173 -4.51 -21.88 2.38
CA LYS A 173 -4.13 -22.43 1.05
C LYS A 173 -4.57 -21.52 -0.13
N GLN A 174 -5.27 -20.40 0.13
CA GLN A 174 -5.67 -19.41 -0.86
C GLN A 174 -4.52 -18.45 -1.20
N THR A 175 -4.34 -18.16 -2.49
CA THR A 175 -3.32 -17.22 -3.00
C THR A 175 -3.60 -15.82 -2.45
N GLN A 176 -2.61 -15.17 -1.86
CA GLN A 176 -2.72 -13.80 -1.35
C GLN A 176 -1.80 -12.89 -2.13
N ALA A 177 -2.33 -11.74 -2.54
CA ALA A 177 -1.52 -10.68 -3.11
C ALA A 177 -0.79 -9.94 -1.98
N PHE A 178 0.53 -10.06 -1.93
CA PHE A 178 1.37 -9.36 -0.96
C PHE A 178 2.55 -8.75 -1.70
N ILE A 179 2.79 -7.46 -1.49
CA ILE A 179 3.77 -6.69 -2.26
C ILE A 179 4.94 -6.20 -1.38
N THR A 180 4.74 -6.01 -0.07
CA THR A 180 5.78 -5.41 0.80
C THR A 180 5.79 -5.95 2.22
N THR A 181 6.92 -6.47 2.70
CA THR A 181 7.14 -6.72 4.13
C THR A 181 7.54 -5.42 4.83
N TYR A 182 6.85 -5.07 5.90
CA TYR A 182 7.18 -3.91 6.73
C TYR A 182 8.23 -4.27 7.78
N THR A 183 9.23 -3.39 7.95
CA THR A 183 10.18 -3.45 9.07
C THR A 183 9.82 -2.31 10.02
N PRO A 184 9.13 -2.58 11.15
CA PRO A 184 8.91 -1.56 12.18
C PRO A 184 10.23 -1.01 12.68
N PHE A 185 10.30 0.31 12.88
CA PHE A 185 11.47 1.01 13.45
C PHE A 185 12.82 0.76 12.72
N PRO A 186 12.91 1.04 11.41
CA PRO A 186 14.20 0.97 10.72
C PRO A 186 15.16 2.05 11.24
N GLN A 187 16.47 1.78 11.20
CA GLN A 187 17.53 2.68 11.69
C GLN A 187 17.48 4.09 11.07
N SER A 188 17.02 4.22 9.82
CA SER A 188 16.72 5.51 9.20
C SER A 188 15.28 5.91 9.52
N GLN A 189 15.12 6.72 10.55
CA GLN A 189 13.82 7.18 11.03
C GLN A 189 13.07 7.93 9.93
N THR A 190 11.89 7.41 9.61
CA THR A 190 10.84 8.17 8.91
C THR A 190 9.93 8.77 9.98
N GLN A 191 9.35 9.94 9.73
CA GLN A 191 8.35 10.56 10.61
C GLN A 191 7.08 9.66 10.67
N MET A 192 7.13 8.68 11.55
CA MET A 192 6.06 7.70 11.78
C MET A 192 5.45 7.95 13.15
N LEU A 193 4.12 7.99 13.19
CA LEU A 193 3.35 7.96 14.42
C LEU A 193 2.79 6.56 14.60
N TYR A 194 2.90 6.00 15.79
CA TYR A 194 2.36 4.69 16.11
C TYR A 194 1.24 4.83 17.13
N ILE A 195 0.12 4.15 16.87
CA ILE A 195 -0.99 4.03 17.81
C ILE A 195 -1.04 2.57 18.23
N TYR A 196 -1.13 2.32 19.53
CA TYR A 196 -1.17 0.95 20.05
C TYR A 196 -2.14 0.86 21.23
N THR A 197 -2.62 -0.36 21.48
CA THR A 197 -3.48 -0.65 22.64
C THR A 197 -2.72 -1.43 23.69
N LEU A 198 -2.99 -1.17 24.96
CA LEU A 198 -2.49 -1.95 26.09
C LEU A 198 -3.57 -2.92 26.58
N SER A 199 -3.14 -4.12 26.92
CA SER A 199 -4.00 -5.14 27.54
C SER A 199 -4.27 -4.77 29.02
N PRO A 200 -5.52 -4.79 29.50
CA PRO A 200 -5.82 -4.56 30.93
C PRO A 200 -5.21 -5.62 31.84
N HIS A 201 -4.96 -6.83 31.35
CA HIS A 201 -4.49 -7.94 32.16
C HIS A 201 -2.97 -7.90 32.39
N THR A 202 -2.22 -7.42 31.41
CA THR A 202 -0.75 -7.45 31.42
C THR A 202 -0.12 -6.07 31.43
N GLY A 203 -0.86 -5.02 31.09
CA GLY A 203 -0.33 -3.67 30.88
C GLY A 203 0.59 -3.55 29.66
N THR A 204 0.68 -4.59 28.81
CA THR A 204 1.59 -4.62 27.66
C THR A 204 0.85 -4.35 26.35
N PRO A 205 1.55 -3.83 25.31
CA PRO A 205 0.98 -3.66 23.98
C PRO A 205 0.43 -4.97 23.40
N ASN A 206 -0.71 -4.91 22.73
CA ASN A 206 -1.33 -6.06 22.04
C ASN A 206 -1.87 -5.72 20.63
N SER A 207 -1.56 -4.54 20.12
CA SER A 207 -1.88 -4.10 18.76
C SER A 207 -0.92 -3.02 18.28
N LEU A 208 -0.94 -2.73 16.98
CA LEU A 208 -0.12 -1.70 16.36
C LEU A 208 -0.81 -1.14 15.12
N ALA A 209 -0.94 0.18 15.06
CA ALA A 209 -1.21 0.95 13.87
C ALA A 209 -0.06 1.92 13.61
N ALA A 210 0.42 2.02 12.38
CA ALA A 210 1.44 2.99 11.99
C ALA A 210 0.87 3.99 10.98
N LEU A 211 1.09 5.27 11.25
CA LEU A 211 0.72 6.39 10.40
C LEU A 211 1.99 6.97 9.78
N ARG A 212 2.07 6.88 8.46
CA ARG A 212 3.14 7.49 7.66
C ARG A 212 2.67 8.77 7.03
N TYR A 213 3.41 9.85 7.24
CA TYR A 213 3.11 11.13 6.59
C TYR A 213 3.25 11.03 5.06
N LEU A 214 2.25 11.57 4.35
CA LEU A 214 2.19 11.66 2.89
C LEU A 214 2.47 13.11 2.47
N GLY A 215 3.74 13.39 2.19
CA GLY A 215 4.23 14.76 1.99
C GLY A 215 3.45 15.63 1.01
N THR A 216 3.02 15.07 -0.13
CA THR A 216 2.32 15.84 -1.19
C THR A 216 0.85 16.11 -0.90
N THR A 217 0.23 15.33 -0.01
CA THR A 217 -1.21 15.39 0.26
C THR A 217 -1.48 15.97 1.65
N HIS A 218 -0.43 16.30 2.42
CA HIS A 218 -0.52 16.72 3.82
C HIS A 218 -1.41 15.77 4.66
N GLY A 219 -1.29 14.48 4.37
CA GLY A 219 -2.12 13.41 4.93
C GLY A 219 -1.29 12.28 5.52
N TYR A 220 -1.96 11.19 5.91
CA TYR A 220 -1.29 10.00 6.44
C TYR A 220 -1.76 8.74 5.74
N HIS A 221 -0.87 7.75 5.66
CA HIS A 221 -1.18 6.39 5.26
C HIS A 221 -1.12 5.48 6.49
N LEU A 222 -2.20 4.72 6.71
CA LEU A 222 -2.34 3.78 7.81
C LEU A 222 -1.88 2.38 7.36
N ASP A 223 -0.63 2.04 7.67
CA ASP A 223 -0.10 0.69 7.47
C ASP A 223 1.22 0.47 8.25
N PRO A 224 1.36 -0.62 9.03
CA PRO A 224 0.35 -1.66 9.30
C PRO A 224 -0.78 -1.18 10.22
N CYS A 225 -1.90 -1.91 10.26
CA CYS A 225 -2.97 -1.77 11.26
C CYS A 225 -3.43 -3.15 11.71
N ILE A 226 -2.85 -3.63 12.81
CA ILE A 226 -2.90 -5.04 13.22
C ILE A 226 -3.20 -5.21 14.71
N ALA A 227 -3.83 -6.32 15.05
CA ALA A 227 -3.98 -6.79 16.43
C ALA A 227 -3.24 -8.12 16.59
N ALA A 228 -2.60 -8.33 17.74
CA ALA A 228 -1.96 -9.60 18.05
C ALA A 228 -2.99 -10.76 18.03
N PRO A 229 -2.60 -11.99 17.66
CA PRO A 229 -3.46 -13.15 17.80
C PRO A 229 -3.94 -13.30 19.25
N GLY A 230 -5.25 -13.51 19.43
CA GLY A 230 -5.88 -13.61 20.75
C GLY A 230 -6.39 -12.28 21.32
N SER A 231 -6.06 -11.14 20.71
CA SER A 231 -6.63 -9.85 21.13
C SER A 231 -8.15 -9.80 20.96
N PRO A 232 -8.87 -8.99 21.79
CA PRO A 232 -10.31 -8.83 21.67
C PRO A 232 -10.75 -8.45 20.25
N LYS A 233 -11.95 -8.91 19.86
CA LYS A 233 -12.52 -8.53 18.56
C LYS A 233 -12.77 -7.02 18.52
N GLY A 234 -12.41 -6.39 17.40
CA GLY A 234 -12.64 -4.96 17.16
C GLY A 234 -11.44 -4.06 17.43
N ILE A 235 -10.31 -4.58 17.90
CA ILE A 235 -9.10 -3.77 18.15
C ILE A 235 -8.62 -3.05 16.88
N SER A 236 -8.63 -3.70 15.71
CA SER A 236 -8.31 -3.02 14.45
C SER A 236 -9.29 -1.90 14.12
N ASP A 237 -10.56 -2.02 14.50
CA ASP A 237 -11.56 -0.99 14.28
C ASP A 237 -11.36 0.21 15.22
N LEU A 238 -10.97 -0.09 16.46
CA LEU A 238 -10.55 0.89 17.45
C LEU A 238 -9.31 1.66 16.97
N LEU A 239 -8.31 0.99 16.40
CA LEU A 239 -7.12 1.62 15.85
C LEU A 239 -7.43 2.57 14.68
N VAL A 240 -8.27 2.15 13.73
CA VAL A 240 -8.70 3.02 12.61
C VAL A 240 -9.47 4.23 13.14
N PHE A 241 -10.37 4.02 14.12
CA PHE A 241 -11.13 5.11 14.74
C PHE A 241 -10.20 6.08 15.48
N ALA A 242 -9.24 5.58 16.26
CA ALA A 242 -8.26 6.37 16.98
C ALA A 242 -7.37 7.17 16.01
N ALA A 243 -6.95 6.57 14.89
CA ALA A 243 -6.22 7.26 13.84
C ALA A 243 -7.03 8.43 13.26
N MET A 244 -8.31 8.20 12.92
CA MET A 244 -9.19 9.29 12.46
C MET A 244 -9.35 10.39 13.54
N ALA A 245 -9.56 10.00 14.80
CA ALA A 245 -9.72 10.96 15.89
C ALA A 245 -8.47 11.84 16.06
N LEU A 246 -7.27 11.23 16.07
CA LEU A 246 -6.00 11.94 16.16
C LEU A 246 -5.82 12.90 14.98
N LEU A 247 -6.01 12.42 13.74
CA LEU A 247 -5.81 13.24 12.55
C LEU A 247 -6.80 14.38 12.44
N ARG A 248 -8.04 14.20 12.91
CA ARG A 248 -9.01 15.29 13.03
C ARG A 248 -8.53 16.38 13.98
N GLN A 249 -7.96 16.02 15.13
CA GLN A 249 -7.37 16.99 16.08
C GLN A 249 -6.19 17.75 15.45
N MET A 250 -5.44 17.09 14.56
CA MET A 250 -4.36 17.70 13.79
C MET A 250 -4.83 18.53 12.58
N GLY A 251 -6.14 18.58 12.30
CA GLY A 251 -6.70 19.24 11.12
C GLY A 251 -6.42 18.52 9.80
N CYS A 252 -5.95 17.27 9.83
CA CYS A 252 -5.66 16.47 8.65
C CYS A 252 -6.94 15.84 8.09
N ASN A 253 -7.21 16.09 6.81
CA ASN A 253 -8.42 15.62 6.10
C ASN A 253 -8.17 14.38 5.21
N TYR A 254 -7.00 13.75 5.30
CA TYR A 254 -6.61 12.65 4.41
C TYR A 254 -5.98 11.50 5.19
N LEU A 255 -6.68 10.37 5.25
CA LEU A 255 -6.18 9.11 5.82
C LEU A 255 -6.35 7.97 4.80
N SER A 256 -5.25 7.55 4.19
CA SER A 256 -5.22 6.42 3.27
C SER A 256 -5.25 5.09 4.01
N LEU A 257 -6.19 4.21 3.64
CA LEU A 257 -6.25 2.80 4.05
C LEU A 257 -5.50 1.88 3.06
N GLY A 258 -4.81 2.48 2.09
CA GLY A 258 -4.13 1.80 1.01
C GLY A 258 -5.05 1.36 -0.12
N PHE A 259 -4.53 0.48 -0.97
CA PHE A 259 -5.16 0.14 -2.23
C PHE A 259 -6.16 -1.02 -2.11
N GLU A 260 -7.29 -0.87 -2.77
CA GLU A 260 -8.33 -1.86 -2.99
C GLU A 260 -8.37 -2.23 -4.48
N PRO A 261 -8.06 -3.48 -4.86
CA PRO A 261 -8.19 -3.89 -6.25
C PRO A 261 -9.66 -4.01 -6.64
N TYR A 262 -9.98 -3.69 -7.87
CA TYR A 262 -11.33 -3.85 -8.40
C TYR A 262 -11.65 -5.31 -8.70
N ALA A 263 -12.94 -5.65 -8.71
CA ALA A 263 -13.40 -6.94 -9.20
C ALA A 263 -13.24 -7.07 -10.73
N GLN A 264 -13.22 -5.95 -11.44
CA GLN A 264 -13.03 -5.85 -12.88
C GLN A 264 -12.13 -4.64 -13.18
N LEU A 265 -11.29 -4.73 -14.21
CA LEU A 265 -10.46 -3.59 -14.62
C LEU A 265 -11.32 -2.35 -14.90
N GLY A 266 -10.85 -1.19 -14.45
CA GLY A 266 -11.42 0.11 -14.79
C GLY A 266 -10.97 0.56 -16.18
N ARG A 267 -10.33 1.73 -16.23
CA ARG A 267 -9.67 2.29 -17.42
C ARG A 267 -8.65 1.30 -18.00
N VAL A 268 -8.71 1.09 -19.31
CA VAL A 268 -7.76 0.24 -20.05
C VAL A 268 -7.40 0.93 -21.35
N GLU A 269 -6.10 1.11 -21.60
CA GLU A 269 -5.59 1.84 -22.78
C GLU A 269 -4.34 1.20 -23.37
N GLY A 270 -4.04 1.54 -24.63
CA GLY A 270 -2.78 1.16 -25.28
C GLY A 270 -2.74 -0.24 -25.89
N PHE A 271 -3.90 -0.86 -26.11
CA PHE A 271 -4.03 -2.09 -26.90
C PHE A 271 -4.28 -1.80 -28.37
N ALA A 272 -3.66 -2.59 -29.25
CA ALA A 272 -3.81 -2.45 -30.70
C ALA A 272 -5.17 -2.95 -31.23
N SER A 273 -5.91 -3.74 -30.45
CA SER A 273 -7.19 -4.32 -30.87
C SER A 273 -8.15 -4.50 -29.68
N PRO A 274 -9.46 -4.20 -29.85
CA PRO A 274 -10.50 -4.45 -28.86
C PRO A 274 -10.62 -5.92 -28.43
N LEU A 275 -10.22 -6.87 -29.27
CA LEU A 275 -10.23 -8.30 -28.94
C LEU A 275 -9.19 -8.64 -27.86
N VAL A 276 -8.00 -8.03 -27.95
CA VAL A 276 -6.93 -8.21 -26.97
C VAL A 276 -7.35 -7.61 -25.63
N GLU A 277 -7.98 -6.43 -25.64
CA GLU A 277 -8.53 -5.82 -24.43
C GLU A 277 -9.54 -6.75 -23.74
N LYS A 278 -10.52 -7.29 -24.49
CA LYS A 278 -11.50 -8.24 -23.94
C LYS A 278 -10.84 -9.47 -23.33
N LEU A 279 -9.80 -10.00 -23.97
CA LEU A 279 -9.05 -11.14 -23.44
C LEU A 279 -8.34 -10.80 -22.13
N VAL A 280 -7.69 -9.63 -22.04
CA VAL A 280 -7.02 -9.14 -20.83
C VAL A 280 -8.00 -8.93 -19.69
N ARG A 281 -9.16 -8.30 -19.95
CA ARG A 281 -10.23 -8.14 -18.95
C ARG A 281 -10.73 -9.48 -18.44
N ARG A 282 -10.87 -10.48 -19.32
CA ARG A 282 -11.27 -11.85 -18.94
C ARG A 282 -10.20 -12.54 -18.08
N ALA A 283 -8.94 -12.45 -18.48
CA ALA A 283 -7.82 -13.01 -17.73
C ALA A 283 -7.69 -12.37 -16.33
N TYR A 284 -7.83 -11.04 -16.24
CA TYR A 284 -7.85 -10.32 -14.97
C TYR A 284 -8.98 -10.81 -14.07
N ARG A 285 -10.21 -10.85 -14.59
CA ARG A 285 -11.39 -11.31 -13.82
C ARG A 285 -11.17 -12.72 -13.27
N PHE A 286 -10.61 -13.60 -14.09
CA PHE A 286 -10.30 -14.97 -13.68
C PHE A 286 -9.23 -15.04 -12.58
N ALA A 287 -8.14 -14.26 -12.72
CA ALA A 287 -7.09 -14.20 -11.71
C ALA A 287 -7.57 -13.62 -10.38
N PHE A 288 -8.39 -12.56 -10.42
CA PHE A 288 -8.86 -11.85 -9.23
C PHE A 288 -10.06 -12.50 -8.55
N ALA A 289 -10.89 -13.27 -9.26
CA ALA A 289 -11.97 -14.05 -8.66
C ALA A 289 -11.48 -15.06 -7.60
N ARG A 290 -10.19 -15.44 -7.67
CA ARG A 290 -9.56 -16.38 -6.74
C ARG A 290 -8.85 -15.71 -5.56
N LEU A 291 -8.81 -14.37 -5.52
CA LEU A 291 -8.22 -13.59 -4.43
C LEU A 291 -9.31 -13.14 -3.43
N PRO A 292 -9.04 -13.11 -2.12
CA PRO A 292 -10.01 -12.70 -1.09
C PRO A 292 -10.22 -11.17 -1.05
N VAL A 293 -10.58 -10.56 -2.19
CA VAL A 293 -10.72 -9.10 -2.35
C VAL A 293 -11.96 -8.56 -1.61
N GLN A 294 -13.06 -9.33 -1.60
CA GLN A 294 -14.33 -8.90 -1.02
C GLN A 294 -14.24 -8.59 0.48
N GLY A 295 -13.45 -9.36 1.24
CA GLY A 295 -13.27 -9.14 2.68
C GLY A 295 -12.58 -7.81 2.98
N LYS A 296 -11.56 -7.43 2.18
CA LYS A 296 -10.85 -6.16 2.33
C LYS A 296 -11.75 -4.97 2.01
N ARG A 297 -12.51 -5.07 0.91
CA ARG A 297 -13.49 -4.04 0.53
C ARG A 297 -14.55 -3.84 1.60
N ALA A 298 -15.22 -4.91 2.04
CA ALA A 298 -16.23 -4.83 3.09
C ALA A 298 -15.66 -4.24 4.40
N TYR A 299 -14.40 -4.54 4.71
CA TYR A 299 -13.70 -3.97 5.85
C TYR A 299 -13.41 -2.46 5.70
N HIS A 300 -13.10 -1.96 4.50
CA HIS A 300 -12.93 -0.52 4.28
C HIS A 300 -14.28 0.21 4.23
N ASP A 301 -15.28 -0.36 3.54
CA ASP A 301 -16.60 0.24 3.31
C ASP A 301 -17.34 0.62 4.60
N LYS A 302 -17.14 -0.14 5.69
CA LYS A 302 -17.75 0.16 7.00
C LYS A 302 -17.27 1.48 7.62
N PHE A 303 -16.11 1.99 7.19
CA PHE A 303 -15.56 3.26 7.67
C PHE A 303 -15.96 4.45 6.78
N ARG A 304 -16.78 4.23 5.75
CA ARG A 304 -17.26 5.29 4.84
C ARG A 304 -16.11 6.11 4.22
N PRO A 305 -15.28 5.52 3.35
CA PRO A 305 -14.30 6.29 2.58
C PRO A 305 -14.96 7.41 1.77
N ASP A 306 -14.23 8.51 1.62
CA ASP A 306 -14.63 9.71 0.89
C ASP A 306 -14.34 9.51 -0.60
N GLU A 307 -15.40 9.34 -1.40
CA GLU A 307 -15.33 9.09 -2.84
C GLU A 307 -14.59 10.21 -3.60
N GLY A 308 -14.64 11.46 -3.10
CA GLY A 308 -13.96 12.60 -3.73
C GLY A 308 -12.44 12.58 -3.55
N LEU A 309 -11.96 11.86 -2.54
CA LEU A 309 -10.52 11.71 -2.25
C LEU A 309 -9.92 10.44 -2.85
N GLU A 310 -10.74 9.50 -3.34
CA GLU A 310 -10.23 8.27 -3.95
C GLU A 310 -9.47 8.56 -5.25
N ARG A 311 -8.42 7.77 -5.49
CA ARG A 311 -7.57 7.89 -6.68
C ARG A 311 -7.38 6.52 -7.32
N GLY A 312 -7.43 6.49 -8.65
CA GLY A 312 -7.15 5.30 -9.45
C GLY A 312 -5.70 4.85 -9.25
N VAL A 313 -5.49 3.54 -9.35
CA VAL A 313 -4.18 2.92 -9.21
C VAL A 313 -3.92 2.01 -10.41
N PHE A 314 -2.77 2.20 -11.05
CA PHE A 314 -2.51 1.69 -12.39
C PHE A 314 -1.35 0.70 -12.44
N LEU A 315 -1.48 -0.28 -13.33
CA LEU A 315 -0.36 -1.00 -13.93
C LEU A 315 -0.03 -0.31 -15.25
N VAL A 316 1.26 -0.01 -15.45
CA VAL A 316 1.73 0.61 -16.69
C VAL A 316 2.83 -0.25 -17.28
N PHE A 317 2.60 -0.75 -18.49
CA PHE A 317 3.53 -1.56 -19.25
C PHE A 317 4.12 -0.74 -20.39
N VAL A 318 5.44 -0.75 -20.52
CA VAL A 318 6.13 -0.03 -21.58
C VAL A 318 6.45 -1.01 -22.70
N GLY A 319 6.07 -0.65 -23.93
CA GLY A 319 6.24 -1.45 -25.13
C GLY A 319 7.69 -1.60 -25.53
N GLU A 320 8.37 -2.50 -24.84
CA GLU A 320 9.64 -3.10 -25.21
C GLU A 320 9.34 -4.57 -25.60
N ASP A 321 10.25 -5.30 -26.27
CA ASP A 321 10.09 -6.73 -26.70
C ASP A 321 9.81 -7.75 -25.55
N SER A 322 9.45 -7.27 -24.37
CA SER A 322 9.32 -7.98 -23.10
C SER A 322 7.91 -7.96 -22.48
N ARG A 323 6.85 -7.48 -23.16
CA ARG A 323 5.49 -7.34 -22.58
C ARG A 323 4.97 -8.58 -21.84
N GLY A 324 5.13 -9.77 -22.41
CA GLY A 324 4.75 -11.03 -21.74
C GLY A 324 5.54 -11.28 -20.45
N ARG A 325 6.84 -10.93 -20.44
CA ARG A 325 7.69 -11.02 -19.24
C ARG A 325 7.28 -10.00 -18.18
N GLN A 326 6.81 -8.82 -18.58
CA GLN A 326 6.33 -7.78 -17.66
C GLN A 326 5.09 -8.23 -16.91
N VAL A 327 4.08 -8.78 -17.60
CA VAL A 327 2.88 -9.34 -16.96
C VAL A 327 3.26 -10.46 -15.98
N VAL A 328 4.16 -11.36 -16.38
CA VAL A 328 4.64 -12.44 -15.51
C VAL A 328 5.42 -11.90 -14.31
N GLY A 329 6.25 -10.88 -14.52
CA GLY A 329 7.01 -10.21 -13.47
C GLY A 329 6.09 -9.58 -12.43
N VAL A 330 5.10 -8.79 -12.87
CA VAL A 330 4.12 -8.13 -11.99
C VAL A 330 3.32 -9.17 -11.19
N ALA A 331 2.84 -10.23 -11.84
CA ALA A 331 2.12 -11.28 -11.14
C ALA A 331 3.00 -12.04 -10.15
N HIS A 332 4.28 -12.29 -10.46
CA HIS A 332 5.23 -12.87 -9.52
C HIS A 332 5.49 -11.94 -8.31
N LEU A 333 5.68 -10.64 -8.57
CA LEU A 333 5.88 -9.64 -7.52
C LEU A 333 4.66 -9.51 -6.61
N ALA A 334 3.46 -9.57 -7.17
CA ALA A 334 2.21 -9.61 -6.42
C ALA A 334 1.96 -10.96 -5.73
N ASN A 335 2.91 -11.89 -5.74
CA ASN A 335 2.78 -13.26 -5.22
C ASN A 335 1.57 -14.04 -5.80
N ILE A 336 1.16 -13.70 -7.02
CA ILE A 336 0.11 -14.39 -7.77
C ILE A 336 0.76 -15.57 -8.50
N ARG A 337 0.40 -16.80 -8.13
CA ARG A 337 0.89 -18.03 -8.80
C ARG A 337 0.21 -18.21 -10.17
N ILE A 338 0.82 -17.65 -11.23
CA ILE A 338 0.32 -17.68 -12.62
C ILE A 338 0.08 -19.12 -13.15
N ARG A 339 0.90 -20.10 -12.75
CA ARG A 339 0.78 -21.49 -13.25
C ARG A 339 -0.57 -22.15 -12.95
N ARG A 340 -1.34 -21.66 -11.97
CA ARG A 340 -2.72 -22.15 -11.71
C ARG A 340 -3.81 -21.36 -12.45
N VAL A 341 -3.47 -20.24 -13.09
CA VAL A 341 -4.42 -19.30 -13.70
C VAL A 341 -4.63 -19.57 -15.21
N LEU A 342 -3.69 -20.23 -15.88
CA LEU A 342 -3.79 -20.52 -17.32
C LEU A 342 -4.15 -21.97 -17.64
N TRP A 343 -4.08 -22.88 -16.66
CA TRP A 343 -4.23 -24.34 -16.86
C TRP A 343 -5.01 -25.04 -15.73
N GLY A 344 -5.86 -24.32 -15.00
CA GLY A 344 -6.67 -24.91 -13.93
C GLY A 344 -7.88 -24.09 -13.56
#